data_AF-A0A1Y4H6J9-F1
#
_entry.id   AF-A0A1Y4H6J9-F1
#
_cell.length_a   1.000
_cell.length_b   1.000
_cell.length_c   1.000
_cell.angle_alpha   90.00
_cell.angle_beta   90.00
_cell.angle_gamma   90.00
#
_symmetry.space_group_name_H-M   'P 1'
#
loop_
_entity.id
_entity.type
_entity.pdbx_description
1 polymer ?
#
loop_
_entity_poly.entity_id
_entity_poly.type
_entity_poly.pdbx_seq_one_letter_code
_entity_poly.pdbx_strand_id
1 'polypeptide(L)'
;AVHWAKSDLELFAPTVELHRIIRENSRDETEYKRYVDSLKASVLTAFYTPKAITDTIADVLHDKKVRPKLVLEPSAGMGVFIAPVLSDNPQAEVMAFEKDLLTGKMLGHLYPQQKIRTEGFEKIEKPFLNHFDLAISNIPFGDIAVFDPEYTNGSVFKKIAARKVHTYFFL
;
A
#
# COMPACT_ATOMS: atom_id res chain seq x y z
N ALA A 1 27.37 21.15 1.20
CA ALA A 1 26.53 20.72 2.33
C ALA A 1 25.08 20.82 1.88
N VAL A 2 24.26 19.79 2.10
CA VAL A 2 22.82 19.85 1.80
C VAL A 2 22.20 20.87 2.75
N HIS A 3 21.58 21.91 2.20
CA HIS A 3 21.02 23.00 2.99
C HIS A 3 19.58 22.63 3.41
N TRP A 4 19.36 22.43 4.70
CA TRP A 4 18.03 22.20 5.26
C TRP A 4 17.33 23.53 5.49
N ALA A 5 16.04 23.60 5.16
CA ALA A 5 15.22 24.76 5.49
C ALA A 5 15.00 24.83 7.01
N LYS A 6 14.76 26.03 7.55
CA LYS A 6 14.58 26.23 9.00
C LYS A 6 13.40 25.42 9.57
N SER A 7 12.35 25.19 8.76
CA SER A 7 11.19 24.35 9.09
C SER A 7 11.53 22.86 9.22
N ASP A 8 12.61 22.41 8.58
CA ASP A 8 12.90 20.97 8.44
C ASP A 8 14.05 20.54 9.37
N LEU A 9 14.67 21.49 10.08
CA LEU A 9 15.79 21.23 10.99
C LEU A 9 15.43 20.19 12.07
N GLU A 10 14.19 20.19 12.56
CA GLU A 10 13.72 19.21 13.55
C GLU A 10 13.65 17.79 12.98
N LEU A 11 13.48 17.65 11.67
CA LEU A 11 13.44 16.36 10.97
C LEU A 11 14.84 15.85 10.62
N PHE A 12 15.89 16.67 10.76
CA PHE A 12 17.26 16.29 10.42
C PHE A 12 17.73 15.08 11.23
N ALA A 13 17.65 15.16 12.56
CA ALA A 13 18.10 14.09 13.45
C ALA A 13 17.32 12.77 13.22
N PRO A 14 15.96 12.78 13.15
CA PRO A 14 15.20 11.58 12.78
C PRO A 14 15.56 11.01 11.41
N THR A 15 15.81 11.87 10.41
CA THR A 15 16.17 11.42 9.05
C THR A 15 17.55 10.76 9.03
N VAL A 16 18.53 11.35 9.73
CA VAL A 16 19.86 10.75 9.88
C VAL A 16 19.77 9.39 10.56
N GLU A 17 18.98 9.29 11.62
CA GLU A 17 18.78 8.02 12.34
C GLU A 17 18.11 6.96 11.47
N LEU A 18 17.08 7.33 10.70
CA LEU A 18 16.45 6.45 9.72
C LEU A 18 17.47 5.91 8.72
N HIS A 19 18.29 6.78 8.13
CA HIS A 19 19.36 6.39 7.21
C HIS A 19 20.38 5.45 7.86
N ARG A 20 20.76 5.72 9.11
CA ARG A 20 21.68 4.86 9.89
C ARG A 20 21.10 3.47 10.08
N ILE A 21 19.86 3.37 10.58
CA ILE A 21 19.17 2.09 10.82
C ILE A 21 19.06 1.28 9.53
N ILE A 22 18.64 1.90 8.42
CA ILE A 22 18.51 1.18 7.15
C ILE A 22 19.88 0.67 6.68
N ARG A 23 20.93 1.49 6.79
CA ARG A 23 22.28 1.13 6.38
C ARG A 23 22.84 -0.04 7.18
N GLU A 24 22.71 0.00 8.51
CA GLU A 24 23.19 -1.07 9.40
C GLU A 24 22.46 -2.40 9.20
N ASN A 25 21.21 -2.35 8.72
CA ASN A 25 20.39 -3.52 8.46
C ASN A 25 20.32 -3.90 6.96
N SER A 26 21.18 -3.31 6.13
CA SER A 26 21.35 -3.69 4.73
C SER A 26 22.59 -4.56 4.56
N ARG A 27 22.52 -5.55 3.67
CA ARG A 27 23.64 -6.45 3.34
C ARG A 27 24.81 -5.72 2.71
N ASP A 28 24.51 -4.73 1.87
CA ASP A 28 25.47 -3.91 1.14
C ASP A 28 24.88 -2.55 0.76
N GLU A 29 25.71 -1.69 0.14
CA GLU A 29 25.30 -0.35 -0.29
C GLU A 29 24.21 -0.38 -1.38
N THR A 30 24.12 -1.45 -2.18
CA THR A 30 23.10 -1.60 -3.21
C THR A 30 21.73 -1.82 -2.58
N GLU A 31 21.63 -2.68 -1.59
CA GLU A 31 20.40 -2.91 -0.84
C GLU A 31 19.98 -1.65 -0.05
N TYR A 32 20.93 -1.00 0.62
CA TYR A 32 20.68 0.28 1.29
C TYR A 32 20.11 1.33 0.35
N LYS A 33 20.75 1.53 -0.82
CA LYS A 33 20.28 2.48 -1.83
C LYS A 33 18.87 2.11 -2.32
N ARG A 34 18.60 0.82 -2.53
CA ARG A 34 17.28 0.34 -2.95
C ARG A 34 16.19 0.67 -1.92
N TYR A 35 16.46 0.49 -0.62
CA TYR A 35 15.51 0.86 0.44
C TYR A 35 15.26 2.37 0.51
N VAL A 36 16.33 3.17 0.45
CA VAL A 36 16.22 4.64 0.48
C VAL A 36 15.48 5.18 -0.75
N ASP A 37 15.77 4.64 -1.94
CA ASP A 37 15.11 5.06 -3.18
C ASP A 37 13.61 4.71 -3.15
N SER A 38 13.25 3.56 -2.58
CA SER A 38 11.85 3.16 -2.36
C SER A 38 11.12 4.17 -1.47
N LEU A 39 11.69 4.50 -0.31
CA LEU A 39 11.10 5.46 0.63
C LEU A 39 10.88 6.83 -0.04
N LYS A 40 11.90 7.33 -0.75
CA LYS A 40 11.79 8.62 -1.46
C LYS A 40 10.67 8.63 -2.49
N ALA A 41 10.48 7.51 -3.20
CA ALA A 41 9.42 7.38 -4.19
C ALA A 41 8.01 7.33 -3.57
N SER A 42 7.87 6.85 -2.33
CA SER A 42 6.58 6.69 -1.65
C SER A 42 6.15 7.91 -0.82
N VAL A 43 7.08 8.83 -0.46
CA VAL A 43 6.76 10.03 0.36
C VAL A 43 5.58 10.84 -0.20
N LEU A 44 5.52 11.01 -1.53
CA LEU A 44 4.51 11.86 -2.16
C LEU A 44 3.08 11.31 -2.07
N THR A 45 2.93 10.02 -1.73
CA THR A 45 1.65 9.32 -1.72
C THR A 45 1.36 8.58 -0.42
N ALA A 46 2.23 8.70 0.60
CA ALA A 46 2.08 8.04 1.89
C ALA A 46 1.11 8.80 2.81
N PHE A 47 -0.19 8.69 2.52
CA PHE A 47 -1.25 9.29 3.34
C PHE A 47 -1.76 8.33 4.41
N TYR A 48 -1.94 8.85 5.62
CA TYR A 48 -2.44 8.08 6.76
C TYR A 48 -3.98 7.99 6.75
N THR A 49 -4.50 6.79 7.00
CA THR A 49 -5.94 6.57 7.27
C THR A 49 -6.16 6.44 8.77
N PRO A 50 -6.92 7.33 9.41
CA PRO A 50 -7.23 7.23 10.84
C PRO A 50 -7.99 5.94 11.18
N LYS A 51 -7.62 5.30 12.30
CA LYS A 51 -8.26 4.07 12.78
C LYS A 51 -9.79 4.21 12.94
N ALA A 52 -10.26 5.37 13.40
CA ALA A 52 -11.69 5.63 13.53
C ALA A 52 -12.46 5.44 12.20
N ILE A 53 -11.84 5.75 11.05
CA ILE A 53 -12.44 5.55 9.74
C ILE A 53 -12.49 4.05 9.40
N THR A 54 -11.40 3.33 9.60
CA THR A 54 -11.31 1.91 9.25
C THR A 54 -12.22 1.05 10.14
N ASP A 55 -12.27 1.37 11.44
CA ASP A 55 -13.19 0.75 12.40
C ASP A 55 -14.65 1.00 12.01
N THR A 56 -15.01 2.25 11.71
CA THR A 56 -16.40 2.59 11.34
C THR A 56 -16.86 1.81 10.11
N ILE A 57 -15.99 1.66 9.10
CA ILE A 57 -16.34 0.89 7.90
C ILE A 57 -16.55 -0.59 8.25
N ALA A 58 -15.66 -1.18 9.06
CA ALA A 58 -15.79 -2.56 9.52
C ALA A 58 -17.06 -2.76 10.37
N ASP A 59 -17.37 -1.85 11.28
CA ASP A 59 -18.57 -1.89 12.13
C ASP A 59 -19.85 -1.82 11.29
N VAL A 60 -19.88 -0.98 10.25
CA VAL A 60 -21.02 -0.92 9.32
C VAL A 60 -21.21 -2.23 8.56
N LEU A 61 -20.12 -2.85 8.09
CA LEU A 61 -20.20 -4.18 7.46
C LEU A 61 -20.68 -5.23 8.48
N HIS A 62 -20.18 -5.16 9.71
CA HIS A 62 -20.58 -6.01 10.83
C HIS A 62 -22.10 -5.95 11.02
N ASP A 63 -22.64 -4.75 11.24
CA ASP A 63 -24.05 -4.49 11.52
C ASP A 63 -24.98 -4.92 10.39
N LYS A 64 -24.51 -4.77 9.14
CA LYS A 64 -25.24 -5.22 7.95
C LYS A 64 -25.12 -6.72 7.69
N LYS A 65 -24.48 -7.47 8.59
CA LYS A 65 -24.25 -8.92 8.47
C LYS A 65 -23.44 -9.30 7.22
N VAL A 66 -22.63 -8.38 6.71
CA VAL A 66 -21.67 -8.64 5.65
C VAL A 66 -20.39 -9.15 6.32
N ARG A 67 -19.99 -10.38 6.00
CA ARG A 67 -18.76 -11.02 6.53
C ARG A 67 -17.91 -11.50 5.37
N PRO A 68 -17.07 -10.63 4.76
CA PRO A 68 -16.21 -11.00 3.66
C PRO A 68 -15.26 -12.13 4.09
N LYS A 69 -15.07 -13.13 3.23
CA LYS A 69 -14.09 -14.21 3.45
C LYS A 69 -12.82 -13.96 2.67
N LEU A 70 -12.93 -13.38 1.48
CA LEU A 70 -11.81 -13.06 0.60
C LEU A 70 -11.74 -11.54 0.42
N VAL A 71 -10.68 -10.92 0.93
CA VAL A 71 -10.52 -9.46 0.95
C VAL A 71 -9.28 -9.03 0.17
N LEU A 72 -9.42 -7.99 -0.64
CA LEU A 72 -8.34 -7.35 -1.38
C LEU A 72 -8.06 -5.95 -0.81
N GLU A 73 -6.82 -5.70 -0.40
CA GLU A 73 -6.31 -4.38 -0.03
C GLU A 73 -5.17 -3.98 -1.00
N PRO A 74 -5.46 -3.33 -2.13
CA PRO A 74 -4.52 -3.13 -3.24
C PRO A 74 -3.47 -2.02 -3.00
N SER A 75 -3.57 -1.27 -1.90
CA SER A 75 -2.60 -0.22 -1.52
C SER A 75 -2.54 -0.12 0.01
N ALA A 76 -1.99 -1.15 0.63
CA ALA A 76 -2.21 -1.42 2.05
C ALA A 76 -1.42 -0.52 3.01
N GLY A 77 -0.29 0.04 2.60
CA GLY A 77 0.62 0.70 3.51
C GLY A 77 0.97 -0.22 4.68
N MET A 78 0.60 0.19 5.90
CA MET A 78 0.78 -0.59 7.13
C MET A 78 -0.39 -1.53 7.47
N GLY A 79 -1.35 -1.71 6.56
CA GLY A 79 -2.45 -2.68 6.69
C GLY A 79 -3.50 -2.24 7.71
N VAL A 80 -3.88 -0.96 7.65
CA VAL A 80 -4.84 -0.35 8.59
C VAL A 80 -6.27 -0.90 8.45
N PHE A 81 -6.60 -1.50 7.30
CA PHE A 81 -7.87 -2.20 7.09
C PHE A 81 -7.83 -3.69 7.46
N ILE A 82 -6.65 -4.31 7.49
CA ILE A 82 -6.50 -5.74 7.81
C ILE A 82 -7.00 -6.06 9.23
N ALA A 83 -6.56 -5.29 10.23
CA ALA A 83 -6.93 -5.57 11.62
C ALA A 83 -8.45 -5.49 11.89
N PRO A 84 -9.18 -4.44 11.46
CA PRO A 84 -10.64 -4.40 11.61
C PRO A 84 -11.36 -5.55 10.87
N VAL A 85 -10.92 -5.89 9.65
CA VAL A 85 -11.49 -7.03 8.89
C VAL A 85 -11.33 -8.34 9.65
N LEU A 86 -10.14 -8.63 10.18
CA LEU A 86 -9.87 -9.85 10.93
C LEU A 86 -10.54 -9.87 12.31
N SER A 87 -10.78 -8.70 12.90
CA SER A 87 -11.56 -8.60 14.14
C SER A 87 -13.02 -9.01 13.93
N ASP A 88 -13.60 -8.66 12.77
CA ASP A 88 -14.97 -9.01 12.41
C ASP A 88 -15.11 -10.47 11.93
N ASN A 89 -14.18 -10.91 11.08
CA ASN A 89 -14.11 -12.29 10.60
C ASN A 89 -12.66 -12.84 10.73
N PRO A 90 -12.33 -13.53 11.83
CA PRO A 90 -11.00 -14.09 12.05
C PRO A 90 -10.57 -15.17 11.05
N GLN A 91 -11.49 -15.67 10.23
CA GLN A 91 -11.23 -16.66 9.17
C GLN A 91 -11.11 -16.02 7.78
N ALA A 92 -11.19 -14.69 7.68
CA ALA A 92 -10.99 -14.02 6.40
C ALA A 92 -9.54 -14.15 5.93
N GLU A 93 -9.37 -14.33 4.63
CA GLU A 93 -8.09 -14.26 3.94
C GLU A 93 -7.96 -12.89 3.29
N VAL A 94 -6.94 -12.14 3.70
CA VAL A 94 -6.63 -10.83 3.15
C VAL A 94 -5.44 -10.97 2.20
N MET A 95 -5.63 -10.54 0.95
CA MET A 95 -4.55 -10.29 0.01
C MET A 95 -4.26 -8.79 -0.04
N ALA A 96 -3.05 -8.41 0.33
CA ALA A 96 -2.64 -7.02 0.39
C ALA A 96 -1.44 -6.75 -0.51
N PHE A 97 -1.48 -5.63 -1.22
CA PHE A 97 -0.38 -5.15 -2.06
C PHE A 97 0.19 -3.86 -1.46
N GLU A 98 1.51 -3.80 -1.39
CA GLU A 98 2.23 -2.57 -1.04
C GLU A 98 3.45 -2.43 -1.94
N LYS A 99 3.54 -1.30 -2.66
CA LYS A 99 4.57 -1.08 -3.68
C LYS A 99 5.89 -0.63 -3.07
N ASP A 100 5.85 0.05 -1.92
CA ASP A 100 7.05 0.44 -1.19
C ASP A 100 7.70 -0.78 -0.53
N LEU A 101 8.99 -0.96 -0.79
CA LEU A 101 9.74 -2.13 -0.38
C LEU A 101 9.84 -2.29 1.14
N LEU A 102 10.12 -1.20 1.87
CA LEU A 102 10.27 -1.27 3.32
C LEU A 102 8.90 -1.42 3.99
N THR A 103 7.91 -0.68 3.53
CA THR A 103 6.55 -0.73 4.04
C THR A 103 5.94 -2.10 3.81
N GLY A 104 6.09 -2.67 2.61
CA GLY A 104 5.61 -4.04 2.33
C GLY A 104 6.32 -5.11 3.16
N LYS A 105 7.61 -4.93 3.47
CA LYS A 105 8.32 -5.82 4.42
C LYS A 105 7.74 -5.72 5.83
N MET A 106 7.53 -4.50 6.34
CA MET A 106 6.93 -4.28 7.65
C MET A 106 5.52 -4.87 7.71
N LEU A 107 4.71 -4.65 6.67
CA LEU A 107 3.38 -5.21 6.52
C LEU A 107 3.40 -6.75 6.59
N GLY A 108 4.33 -7.39 5.89
CA GLY A 108 4.54 -8.84 5.94
C GLY A 108 4.88 -9.36 7.35
N HIS A 109 5.64 -8.60 8.12
CA HIS A 109 5.94 -8.94 9.51
C HIS A 109 4.76 -8.69 10.47
N LEU A 110 3.92 -7.68 10.20
CA LEU A 110 2.73 -7.41 11.01
C LEU A 110 1.64 -8.46 10.79
N TYR A 111 1.49 -8.96 9.57
CA TYR A 111 0.44 -9.90 9.21
C TYR A 111 1.00 -11.16 8.51
N PRO A 112 1.82 -11.97 9.22
CA PRO A 112 2.52 -13.12 8.61
C PRO A 112 1.58 -14.24 8.16
N GLN A 113 0.32 -14.24 8.62
CA GLN A 113 -0.70 -15.22 8.23
C GLN A 113 -1.52 -14.78 7.00
N GLN A 114 -1.31 -13.55 6.52
CA GLN A 114 -2.06 -12.98 5.39
C GLN A 114 -1.21 -12.99 4.12
N LYS A 115 -1.85 -12.83 2.96
CA LYS A 115 -1.18 -12.86 1.65
C LYS A 115 -0.63 -11.48 1.32
N ILE A 116 0.57 -11.16 1.80
CA ILE A 116 1.22 -9.86 1.58
C ILE A 116 2.13 -9.91 0.35
N ARG A 117 1.95 -8.96 -0.58
CA ARG A 117 2.76 -8.81 -1.79
C ARG A 117 3.43 -7.45 -1.81
N THR A 118 4.76 -7.45 -1.69
CA THR A 118 5.59 -6.24 -1.78
C THR A 118 5.84 -5.85 -3.24
N GLU A 119 4.77 -5.50 -3.94
CA GLU A 119 4.76 -5.01 -5.31
C GLU A 119 3.49 -4.22 -5.61
N GLY A 120 3.44 -3.56 -6.77
CA GLY A 120 2.26 -2.83 -7.20
C GLY A 120 1.10 -3.78 -7.56
N PHE A 121 -0.13 -3.36 -7.23
CA PHE A 121 -1.36 -4.08 -7.53
C PHE A 121 -1.54 -4.39 -9.02
N GLU A 122 -0.95 -3.59 -9.92
CA GLU A 122 -0.99 -3.80 -11.37
C GLU A 122 -0.39 -5.13 -11.85
N LYS A 123 0.28 -5.87 -10.96
CA LYS A 123 0.85 -7.18 -11.24
C LYS A 123 -0.04 -8.35 -10.84
N ILE A 124 -1.23 -8.09 -10.30
CA ILE A 124 -2.15 -9.15 -9.91
C ILE A 124 -2.47 -10.06 -11.10
N GLU A 125 -2.45 -11.38 -10.88
CA GLU A 125 -2.62 -12.36 -11.94
C GLU A 125 -4.11 -12.59 -12.26
N LYS A 126 -4.38 -12.94 -13.52
CA LYS A 126 -5.74 -13.21 -14.04
C LYS A 126 -6.61 -14.16 -13.21
N PRO A 127 -6.09 -15.22 -12.56
CA PRO A 127 -6.91 -16.09 -11.70
C PRO A 127 -7.62 -15.37 -10.54
N PHE A 128 -7.18 -14.17 -10.17
CA PHE A 128 -7.81 -13.35 -9.12
C PHE A 128 -8.94 -12.45 -9.62
N LEU A 129 -9.24 -12.46 -10.93
CA LEU A 129 -10.41 -11.73 -11.46
C LEU A 129 -11.71 -12.32 -10.91
N ASN A 130 -12.59 -11.46 -10.39
CA ASN A 130 -13.86 -11.83 -9.73
C ASN A 130 -13.67 -12.80 -8.55
N HIS A 131 -12.51 -12.76 -7.88
CA HIS A 131 -12.19 -13.68 -6.78
C HIS A 131 -12.60 -13.18 -5.39
N PHE A 132 -12.64 -11.86 -5.18
CA PHE A 132 -12.78 -11.27 -3.84
C PHE A 132 -14.22 -10.87 -3.52
N ASP A 133 -14.60 -11.01 -2.25
CA ASP A 133 -15.90 -10.57 -1.71
C ASP A 133 -15.90 -9.06 -1.41
N LEU A 134 -14.73 -8.52 -1.07
CA LEU A 134 -14.53 -7.12 -0.71
C LEU A 134 -13.18 -6.63 -1.24
N ALA A 135 -13.18 -5.47 -1.90
CA ALA A 135 -11.99 -4.65 -2.09
C ALA A 135 -12.12 -3.40 -1.20
N ILE A 136 -11.12 -3.14 -0.37
CA ILE A 136 -11.10 -2.00 0.56
C ILE A 136 -9.70 -1.40 0.62
N SER A 137 -9.58 -0.08 0.58
CA SER A 137 -8.26 0.57 0.52
C SER A 137 -8.34 2.07 0.74
N ASN A 138 -7.21 2.67 1.10
CA ASN A 138 -6.95 4.07 0.86
C ASN A 138 -5.98 4.20 -0.31
N ILE A 139 -6.54 4.31 -1.52
CA ILE A 139 -5.77 4.36 -2.75
C ILE A 139 -5.05 5.72 -2.89
N PRO A 140 -3.81 5.73 -3.41
CA PRO A 140 -3.06 6.96 -3.56
C PRO A 140 -3.76 7.91 -4.55
N PHE A 141 -3.56 9.20 -4.33
CA PHE A 141 -4.04 10.24 -5.23
C PHE A 141 -2.86 10.95 -5.89
N GLY A 142 -2.97 11.23 -7.19
CA GLY A 142 -1.95 11.97 -7.93
C GLY A 142 -1.95 11.71 -9.44
N ASP A 143 -1.24 12.56 -10.17
CA ASP A 143 -1.03 12.45 -11.61
C ASP A 143 0.18 11.54 -11.93
N ILE A 144 0.13 10.32 -11.38
CA ILE A 144 1.13 9.27 -11.59
C ILE A 144 0.54 8.23 -12.53
N ALA A 145 1.21 7.97 -13.64
CA ALA A 145 0.79 6.94 -14.57
C ALA A 145 1.16 5.54 -14.04
N VAL A 146 0.25 4.59 -14.20
CA VAL A 146 0.44 3.17 -13.89
C VAL A 146 0.63 2.41 -15.20
N PHE A 147 1.73 1.68 -15.31
CA PHE A 147 1.97 0.83 -16.47
C PHE A 147 1.30 -0.53 -16.24
N ASP A 148 0.18 -0.73 -16.91
CA ASP A 148 -0.54 -2.00 -16.95
C ASP A 148 -0.81 -2.37 -18.42
N PRO A 149 -0.27 -3.50 -18.92
CA PRO A 149 -0.49 -3.93 -20.30
C PRO A 149 -1.96 -4.16 -20.68
N GLU A 150 -2.80 -4.61 -19.74
CA GLU A 150 -4.24 -4.83 -20.00
C GLU A 150 -4.97 -3.50 -20.20
N TYR A 151 -4.52 -2.46 -19.52
CA TYR A 151 -5.03 -1.10 -19.69
C TYR A 151 -4.48 -0.42 -20.95
N THR A 152 -3.17 -0.58 -21.20
CA THR A 152 -2.47 0.05 -22.33
C THR A 152 -2.97 -0.49 -23.67
N ASN A 153 -3.32 -1.78 -23.72
CA ASN A 153 -3.91 -2.44 -24.90
C ASN A 153 -5.45 -2.43 -24.89
N GLY A 154 -6.06 -1.87 -23.85
CA GLY A 154 -7.50 -1.83 -23.65
C GLY A 154 -8.22 -0.71 -24.41
N SER A 155 -9.45 -0.44 -23.99
CA SER A 155 -10.27 0.66 -24.52
C SER A 155 -9.63 2.02 -24.26
N VAL A 156 -10.09 3.06 -24.98
CA VAL A 156 -9.64 4.45 -24.76
C VAL A 156 -9.82 4.85 -23.29
N PHE A 157 -10.92 4.44 -22.65
CA PHE A 157 -11.18 4.71 -21.24
C PHE A 157 -10.14 4.08 -20.31
N LYS A 158 -9.75 2.82 -20.55
CA LYS A 158 -8.68 2.18 -19.76
C LYS A 158 -7.34 2.91 -19.94
N LYS A 159 -7.00 3.29 -21.17
CA LYS A 159 -5.76 4.06 -21.43
C LYS A 159 -5.75 5.41 -20.70
N ILE A 160 -6.90 6.08 -20.58
CA ILE A 160 -7.04 7.33 -19.82
C ILE A 160 -6.91 7.07 -18.33
N ALA A 161 -7.55 6.02 -17.82
CA ALA A 161 -7.52 5.63 -16.41
C ALA A 161 -6.09 5.37 -15.92
N ALA A 162 -5.30 4.66 -16.71
CA ALA A 162 -3.90 4.36 -16.40
C ALA A 162 -2.99 5.60 -16.30
N ARG A 163 -3.43 6.80 -16.71
CA ARG A 163 -2.64 8.03 -16.59
C ARG A 163 -2.66 8.63 -15.19
N LYS A 164 -3.64 8.28 -14.36
CA LYS A 164 -3.79 8.78 -12.99
C LYS A 164 -3.99 7.61 -12.05
N VAL A 165 -3.10 7.45 -11.09
CA VAL A 165 -3.09 6.32 -10.16
C VAL A 165 -4.44 6.13 -9.48
N HIS A 166 -5.09 7.20 -9.05
CA HIS A 166 -6.41 7.09 -8.40
C HIS A 166 -7.46 6.47 -9.33
N THR A 167 -7.52 6.91 -10.58
CA THR A 167 -8.51 6.42 -11.56
C THR A 167 -8.23 4.98 -11.97
N TYR A 168 -6.96 4.57 -12.02
CA TYR A 168 -6.56 3.19 -12.30
C TYR A 168 -7.20 2.18 -11.33
N PHE A 169 -7.32 2.51 -10.04
CA PHE A 169 -7.86 1.58 -9.04
C PHE A 169 -9.40 1.42 -9.08
N PHE A 170 -10.13 2.21 -9.87
CA PHE A 170 -11.60 2.16 -9.94
C PHE A 170 -12.15 1.48 -11.21
N LEU A 171 -11.31 1.17 -12.20
CA LEU A 171 -11.75 0.64 -13.51
C LEU A 171 -11.28 -0.80 -13.74
#